data_AF-A0A2G9YAJ4-F1
#
_entry.id   AF-A0A2G9YAJ4-F1
#
_cell.length_a   1.000
_cell.length_b   1.000
_cell.length_c   1.000
_cell.angle_alpha   90.00
_cell.angle_beta   90.00
_cell.angle_gamma   90.00
#
_symmetry.space_group_name_H-M   'P 1'
#
loop_
_entity.id
_entity.type
_entity.pdbx_description
1 polymer ?
#
loop_
_entity_poly.entity_id
_entity_poly.type
_entity_poly.pdbx_seq_one_letter_code
_entity_poly.pdbx_strand_id
1 'polypeptide(L)'
;GDFSARELTVLPGRTVTIVDSAAYGMIMVQGHGKMAGWEIETPTLIRYGQLTNDEFFVSESAAAQGVTITNYSRTDPIVMLKHFGPENPDLGISVTI
;
A
#
# COMPACT_ATOMS: atom_id res chain seq x y z
N GLY A 1 -21.42 2.70 -3.65
CA GLY A 1 -20.64 1.60 -4.26
C GLY A 1 -20.06 0.68 -3.20
N ASP A 2 -19.38 -0.38 -3.66
CA ASP A 2 -18.73 -1.36 -2.78
C ASP A 2 -17.36 -0.90 -2.31
N PHE A 3 -16.96 -1.36 -1.12
CA PHE A 3 -15.58 -1.28 -0.65
C PHE A 3 -14.73 -2.31 -1.39
N SER A 4 -13.44 -2.02 -1.57
CA SER A 4 -12.54 -2.93 -2.25
C SER A 4 -11.15 -2.95 -1.63
N ALA A 5 -10.40 -4.01 -1.90
CA ALA A 5 -9.01 -4.13 -1.49
C ALA A 5 -8.15 -4.67 -2.63
N ARG A 6 -6.87 -4.31 -2.62
CA ARG A 6 -5.84 -4.83 -3.53
C ARG A 6 -4.57 -5.14 -2.77
N GLU A 7 -4.05 -6.33 -2.99
CA GLU A 7 -2.67 -6.64 -2.61
C GLU A 7 -1.71 -6.05 -3.63
N LEU A 8 -0.64 -5.41 -3.15
CA LEU A 8 0.46 -4.94 -3.97
C LEU A 8 1.76 -5.57 -3.48
N THR A 9 2.47 -6.21 -4.40
CA THR A 9 3.79 -6.79 -4.15
C THR A 9 4.87 -6.05 -4.95
N VAL A 10 5.88 -5.52 -4.27
CA VAL A 10 7.08 -4.94 -4.88
C VAL A 10 8.26 -5.89 -4.66
N LEU A 11 8.75 -6.47 -5.75
CA LEU A 11 9.84 -7.45 -5.73
C LEU A 11 11.15 -6.85 -5.19
N PRO A 12 12.08 -7.69 -4.70
CA PRO A 12 13.38 -7.24 -4.18
C PRO A 12 14.15 -6.34 -5.15
N GLY A 13 14.75 -5.27 -4.64
CA GLY A 13 15.58 -4.33 -5.39
C GLY A 13 14.82 -3.47 -6.41
N ARG A 14 13.48 -3.42 -6.35
CA ARG A 14 12.66 -2.66 -7.31
C ARG A 14 12.17 -1.34 -6.73
N THR A 15 12.14 -0.33 -7.60
CA THR A 15 11.39 0.91 -7.40
C THR A 15 10.25 0.95 -8.40
N VAL A 16 9.04 1.24 -7.92
CA VAL A 16 7.83 1.38 -8.74
C VAL A 16 7.08 2.64 -8.32
N THR A 17 6.43 3.29 -9.27
CA THR A 17 5.47 4.37 -8.99
C THR A 17 4.08 3.86 -9.32
N ILE A 18 3.19 3.87 -8.33
CA ILE A 18 1.82 3.38 -8.45
C ILE A 18 0.89 4.58 -8.48
N VAL A 19 0.02 4.64 -9.48
CA VAL A 19 -1.05 5.63 -9.59
C VAL A 19 -2.38 4.90 -9.37
N ASP A 20 -3.24 5.47 -8.52
CA ASP A 20 -4.59 4.97 -8.29
C ASP A 20 -5.59 6.11 -8.44
N SER A 21 -6.81 5.77 -8.88
CA SER A 21 -7.88 6.74 -9.14
C SER A 21 -8.67 7.13 -7.89
N ALA A 22 -8.24 6.71 -6.69
CA ALA A 22 -8.93 6.98 -5.43
C ALA A 22 -7.97 7.02 -4.24
N ALA A 23 -8.37 7.73 -3.18
CA ALA A 23 -7.71 7.66 -1.89
C ALA A 23 -7.78 6.24 -1.31
N TYR A 24 -6.77 5.85 -0.53
CA TYR A 24 -6.74 4.54 0.11
C TYR A 24 -6.04 4.60 1.46
N GLY A 25 -6.47 3.72 2.37
CA GLY A 25 -5.61 3.30 3.46
C GLY A 25 -4.82 2.06 3.04
N MET A 26 -3.70 1.83 3.71
CA MET A 26 -2.90 0.64 3.50
C MET A 26 -2.33 0.10 4.82
N ILE A 27 -2.12 -1.21 4.85
CA ILE A 27 -1.40 -1.91 5.91
C ILE A 27 -0.25 -2.74 5.32
N MET A 28 0.88 -2.79 6.01
CA MET A 28 2.03 -3.62 5.66
C MET A 28 1.77 -5.07 6.05
N VAL A 29 2.07 -5.99 5.13
CA VAL A 29 1.89 -7.43 5.32
C VAL A 29 3.24 -8.14 5.37
N GLN A 30 4.20 -7.70 4.57
CA GLN A 30 5.57 -8.23 4.57
C GLN A 30 6.58 -7.17 4.14
N GLY A 31 7.79 -7.27 4.68
CA GLY A 31 8.97 -6.54 4.20
C GLY A 31 9.08 -5.12 4.75
N HIS A 32 10.06 -4.39 4.20
CA HIS A 32 10.37 -3.02 4.58
C HIS A 32 10.95 -2.25 3.38
N GLY A 33 10.82 -0.92 3.41
CA GLY A 33 11.37 -0.04 2.39
C GLY A 33 10.91 1.40 2.56
N LYS A 34 10.78 2.12 1.44
CA LYS A 34 10.26 3.49 1.44
C LYS A 34 9.05 3.66 0.55
N MET A 35 8.06 4.42 1.02
CA MET A 35 6.89 4.86 0.26
C MET A 35 6.77 6.38 0.34
N ALA A 36 6.84 7.08 -0.79
CA ALA A 36 6.81 8.55 -0.85
C ALA A 36 7.80 9.22 0.13
N GLY A 37 8.96 8.59 0.35
CA GLY A 37 10.00 9.06 1.29
C GLY A 37 9.81 8.63 2.75
N TRP A 38 8.64 8.12 3.13
CA TRP A 38 8.36 7.55 4.45
C TRP A 38 8.92 6.14 4.56
N GLU A 39 9.48 5.80 5.72
CA GLU A 39 9.82 4.41 6.03
C GLU A 39 8.52 3.58 6.14
N ILE A 40 8.55 2.36 5.61
CA ILE A 40 7.46 1.39 5.75
C ILE A 40 8.04 0.05 6.19
N GLU A 41 7.39 -0.64 7.10
CA GLU A 41 7.85 -1.94 7.58
C GLU A 41 6.71 -2.79 8.16
N THR A 42 6.88 -4.11 8.14
CA THR A 42 6.01 -5.04 8.88
C THR A 42 6.65 -5.37 10.23
N PRO A 43 6.20 -4.77 11.35
CA PRO A 43 6.80 -5.01 12.66
C PRO A 43 6.57 -6.46 13.10
N THR A 44 7.61 -7.09 13.64
CA THR A 44 7.51 -8.47 14.18
C THR A 44 6.72 -8.52 15.50
N LEU A 45 6.73 -7.44 16.27
CA LEU A 45 6.01 -7.32 17.54
C LEU A 45 5.60 -5.86 17.77
N ILE A 46 4.34 -5.64 18.13
CA ILE A 46 3.79 -4.32 18.45
C ILE A 46 3.51 -4.27 19.95
N ARG A 47 3.95 -3.20 20.62
CA ARG A 47 3.65 -2.93 22.04
C ARG A 47 2.66 -1.79 22.18
N TYR A 48 1.94 -1.76 23.30
CA TYR A 48 1.04 -0.65 23.61
C TYR A 48 1.81 0.69 23.63
N GLY A 49 1.31 1.67 22.86
CA GLY A 49 1.91 3.01 22.74
C GLY A 49 3.15 3.08 21.84
N GLN A 50 3.58 1.96 21.24
CA GLN A 50 4.66 1.96 20.25
C GLN A 50 4.16 2.56 18.93
N LEU A 51 4.94 3.50 18.37
CA LEU A 51 4.73 3.96 17.00
C LEU A 51 5.23 2.91 16.02
N THR A 52 4.45 2.69 14.97
CA THR A 52 4.75 1.73 13.90
C THR A 52 4.68 2.42 12.54
N ASN A 53 5.42 1.87 11.58
CA ASN A 53 5.44 2.31 10.18
C ASN A 53 4.72 1.29 9.27
N ASP A 54 3.62 0.74 9.75
CA ASP A 54 2.86 -0.33 9.08
C ASP A 54 1.53 0.13 8.50
N GLU A 55 0.98 1.29 8.91
CA GLU A 55 -0.29 1.81 8.42
C GLU A 55 -0.18 3.25 7.91
N PHE A 56 -0.74 3.51 6.73
CA PHE A 56 -0.72 4.85 6.12
C PHE A 56 -2.03 5.15 5.41
N PHE A 57 -2.36 6.44 5.32
CA PHE A 57 -3.41 6.95 4.45
C PHE A 57 -2.80 7.75 3.30
N VAL A 58 -3.17 7.40 2.08
CA VAL A 58 -2.78 8.12 0.86
C VAL A 58 -4.00 8.89 0.36
N SER A 59 -3.88 10.22 0.35
CA SER A 59 -4.92 11.10 -0.17
C SER A 59 -5.14 10.86 -1.66
N GLU A 60 -6.35 11.15 -2.15
CA GLU A 60 -6.69 11.05 -3.57
C GLU A 60 -5.70 11.83 -4.45
N SER A 61 -5.32 13.05 -4.02
CA SER A 61 -4.33 13.87 -4.73
C SER A 61 -2.96 13.20 -4.82
N ALA A 62 -2.49 12.54 -3.76
CA ALA A 62 -1.21 11.84 -3.75
C ALA A 62 -1.28 10.54 -4.58
N ALA A 63 -2.38 9.80 -4.48
CA ALA A 63 -2.64 8.61 -5.28
C ALA A 63 -2.65 8.93 -6.79
N ALA A 64 -3.32 10.03 -7.18
CA ALA A 64 -3.39 10.48 -8.57
C ALA A 64 -2.05 11.02 -9.10
N GLN A 65 -1.24 11.67 -8.25
CA GLN A 65 0.13 12.09 -8.61
C GLN A 65 1.10 10.92 -8.73
N GLY A 66 0.80 9.82 -8.05
CA GLY A 66 1.58 8.60 -8.02
C GLY A 66 2.47 8.51 -6.78
N VAL A 67 2.43 7.34 -6.14
CA VAL A 67 3.21 7.02 -4.95
C VAL A 67 4.38 6.12 -5.35
N THR A 68 5.60 6.61 -5.13
CA THR A 68 6.81 5.84 -5.40
C THR A 68 7.16 4.96 -4.21
N ILE A 69 7.31 3.66 -4.46
CA ILE A 69 7.70 2.65 -3.48
C ILE A 69 9.05 2.07 -3.91
N THR A 70 10.01 2.04 -2.99
CA THR A 70 11.32 1.41 -3.20
C THR A 70 11.52 0.27 -2.21
N ASN A 71 11.73 -0.93 -2.75
CA ASN A 71 12.19 -2.08 -2.01
C ASN A 71 13.72 -2.17 -2.09
N TYR A 72 14.38 -1.89 -0.97
CA TYR A 72 15.84 -1.97 -0.84
C TYR A 72 16.34 -3.39 -0.51
N SER A 73 15.44 -4.30 -0.13
CA SER A 73 15.83 -5.68 0.19
C SER A 73 16.35 -6.39 -1.06
N ARG A 74 17.34 -7.26 -0.85
CA ARG A 74 17.91 -8.10 -1.91
C ARG A 74 17.17 -9.42 -2.08
N THR A 75 16.34 -9.80 -1.11
CA THR A 75 15.75 -11.13 -1.01
C THR A 75 14.26 -11.12 -0.72
N ASP A 76 13.76 -10.11 -0.01
CA ASP A 76 12.40 -10.11 0.51
C ASP A 76 11.51 -9.14 -0.27
N PRO A 77 10.31 -9.53 -0.68
CA PRO A 77 9.34 -8.62 -1.24
C PRO A 77 8.81 -7.65 -0.17
N ILE A 78 8.33 -6.50 -0.63
CA ILE A 78 7.37 -5.69 0.12
C ILE A 78 5.98 -6.15 -0.32
N VAL A 79 5.13 -6.49 0.64
CA VAL A 79 3.71 -6.81 0.40
C VAL A 79 2.86 -5.89 1.27
N MET A 80 1.87 -5.26 0.66
CA MET A 80 0.91 -4.39 1.35
C MET A 80 -0.51 -4.65 0.86
N LEU A 81 -1.47 -4.46 1.75
CA LEU A 81 -2.90 -4.48 1.45
C LEU A 81 -3.41 -3.05 1.40
N LYS A 82 -3.92 -2.63 0.25
CA LYS A 82 -4.56 -1.34 0.04
C LYS A 82 -6.05 -1.53 0.15
N HIS A 83 -6.74 -0.72 0.96
CA HIS A 83 -8.19 -0.75 1.09
C HIS A 83 -8.77 0.61 0.70
N PHE A 84 -9.77 0.55 -0.17
CA PHE A 84 -10.39 1.70 -0.80
C PHE A 84 -11.81 1.86 -0.27
N GLY A 85 -12.25 3.12 -0.18
CA GLY A 85 -13.64 3.44 0.10
C GLY A 85 -14.60 2.97 -1.01
N PRO A 86 -15.90 3.25 -0.85
CA PRO A 86 -16.89 3.01 -1.88
C PRO A 86 -16.50 3.66 -3.21
N GLU A 87 -16.90 3.04 -4.32
CA GLU A 87 -16.85 3.68 -5.65
C GLU A 87 -15.43 3.93 -6.16
N ASN A 88 -14.47 3.09 -5.75
CA ASN A 88 -13.14 3.05 -6.36
C ASN A 88 -13.26 2.86 -7.89
N PRO A 89 -12.86 3.85 -8.72
CA PRO A 89 -12.99 3.77 -10.18
C PRO A 89 -12.20 2.61 -10.79
N ASP A 90 -11.15 2.18 -10.11
CA ASP A 90 -10.29 1.09 -10.60
C ASP A 90 -10.87 -0.29 -10.28
N LEU A 91 -11.93 -0.39 -9.47
CA LEU A 91 -12.57 -1.65 -9.16
C LEU A 91 -13.08 -2.29 -10.46
N GLY A 92 -12.40 -3.33 -10.94
CA GLY A 92 -12.81 -4.10 -12.10
C GLY A 92 -14.12 -4.81 -11.76
N ILE A 93 -15.25 -4.21 -12.14
CA ILE A 93 -16.56 -4.77 -11.87
C ILE A 93 -16.70 -6.06 -12.69
N SER A 94 -16.41 -7.21 -12.09
CA SER A 94 -16.99 -8.48 -12.50
C SER A 94 -18.17 -8.74 -11.57
N VAL A 95 -19.34 -8.19 -11.92
CA VAL A 95 -20.60 -8.68 -11.37
C VAL A 95 -20.78 -10.10 -11.87
N THR A 96 -20.91 -11.07 -10.97
CA THR A 96 -21.55 -12.34 -11.30
C THR A 96 -22.42 -12.77 -10.12
N ILE A 97 -23.71 -12.45 -10.30
CA ILE A 97 -24.96 -12.89 -9.64
C ILE A 97 -25.14 -12.55 -8.16
#